data_AF-A0A843HHP7-F1
#
_entry.id   AF-A0A843HHP7-F1
#
_cell.length_a   1.000
_cell.length_b   1.000
_cell.length_c   1.000
_cell.angle_alpha   90.00
_cell.angle_beta   90.00
_cell.angle_gamma   90.00
#
_symmetry.space_group_name_H-M   'P 1'
#
loop_
_entity.id
_entity.type
_entity.pdbx_description
1 polymer ?
#
loop_
_entity_poly.entity_id
_entity_poly.type
_entity_poly.pdbx_seq_one_letter_code
_entity_poly.pdbx_strand_id
1 'polypeptide(L)'
;MYGIDLYNYQQRANIKHNEVNNILVYCYDHLFKPDKGLMNNQKSLIDYDSIEQLSAVVNAFLRICLLFNKSLGLMSFCMFSGIDDNTVIRWSGPDGKELNPARWELLKSIKEYNKALLISNLKDSPVGALAVANNDTETGLNWSANQAQQITNNTVYLIPSERVNRLNLEKLEN
;
A
#
# COMPACT_ATOMS: atom_id res chain seq x y z
N MET A 1 3.78 22.70 -22.11
CA MET A 1 3.65 21.44 -22.89
C MET A 1 4.68 20.46 -22.35
N TYR A 2 4.35 19.75 -21.26
CA TYR A 2 5.28 18.75 -20.67
C TYR A 2 4.96 17.40 -21.30
N GLY A 3 5.75 17.02 -22.30
CA GLY A 3 5.85 15.63 -22.70
C GLY A 3 6.49 14.87 -21.56
N ILE A 4 5.66 14.32 -20.66
CA ILE A 4 6.11 13.27 -19.75
C ILE A 4 6.47 12.11 -20.67
N ASP A 5 7.76 11.89 -20.81
CA ASP A 5 8.36 10.91 -21.69
C ASP A 5 7.76 9.53 -21.38
N LEU A 6 6.91 9.03 -22.28
CA LEU A 6 6.17 7.77 -22.13
C LEU A 6 7.09 6.60 -21.78
N TYR A 7 8.33 6.66 -22.26
CA TYR A 7 9.40 5.71 -21.95
C TYR A 7 9.76 5.66 -20.46
N ASN A 8 9.91 6.83 -19.82
CA ASN A 8 10.19 6.92 -18.39
C ASN A 8 9.01 6.48 -17.53
N TYR A 9 7.78 6.68 -18.01
CA TYR A 9 6.56 6.18 -17.33
C TYR A 9 6.48 4.66 -17.38
N GLN A 10 6.71 4.05 -18.55
CA GLN A 10 6.70 2.59 -18.71
C GLN A 10 7.79 1.89 -17.88
N GLN A 11 9.01 2.47 -17.82
CA GLN A 11 10.09 1.98 -16.96
C GLN A 11 9.70 2.03 -15.46
N ARG A 12 9.08 3.11 -15.01
CA ARG A 12 8.60 3.26 -13.61
C ARG A 12 7.45 2.32 -13.27
N ALA A 13 6.55 2.04 -14.22
CA ALA A 13 5.45 1.09 -14.04
C ALA A 13 5.94 -0.37 -13.91
N ASN A 14 7.13 -0.69 -14.45
CA ASN A 14 7.71 -2.04 -14.44
C ASN A 14 8.47 -2.38 -13.14
N ILE A 15 8.60 -1.43 -12.22
CA ILE A 15 9.14 -1.70 -10.87
C ILE A 15 8.27 -2.76 -10.17
N LYS A 16 8.90 -3.69 -9.46
CA LYS A 16 8.19 -4.75 -8.71
C LYS A 16 7.52 -4.16 -7.48
N HIS A 17 6.42 -4.78 -7.05
CA HIS A 17 5.68 -4.34 -5.86
C HIS A 17 6.59 -4.26 -4.61
N ASN A 18 7.47 -5.25 -4.42
CA ASN A 18 8.42 -5.28 -3.30
C ASN A 18 9.44 -4.14 -3.35
N GLU A 19 9.83 -3.69 -4.54
CA GLU A 19 10.76 -2.56 -4.69
C GLU A 19 10.10 -1.25 -4.26
N VAL A 20 8.80 -1.07 -4.57
CA VAL A 20 8.04 0.07 -4.05
C VAL A 20 7.93 0.00 -2.53
N ASN A 21 7.64 -1.17 -1.95
CA ASN A 21 7.58 -1.31 -0.49
C ASN A 21 8.92 -0.95 0.16
N ASN A 22 10.05 -1.32 -0.43
CA ASN A 22 11.37 -0.90 0.06
C ASN A 22 11.56 0.62 0.01
N ILE A 23 11.05 1.30 -1.03
CA ILE A 23 11.06 2.76 -1.12
C ILE A 23 10.19 3.37 -0.02
N LEU A 24 9.01 2.81 0.24
CA LEU A 24 8.14 3.29 1.32
C LEU A 24 8.81 3.17 2.69
N VAL A 25 9.47 2.04 2.96
CA VAL A 25 10.24 1.82 4.19
C VAL A 25 11.43 2.79 4.28
N TYR A 26 12.13 3.03 3.17
CA TYR A 26 13.20 4.02 3.12
C TYR A 26 12.69 5.43 3.46
N CYS A 27 11.54 5.84 2.91
CA CYS A 27 10.89 7.10 3.26
C CYS A 27 10.54 7.16 4.75
N TYR A 28 9.98 6.09 5.31
CA TYR A 28 9.72 6.01 6.74
C TYR A 28 10.99 6.22 7.57
N ASP A 29 12.04 5.45 7.29
CA ASP A 29 13.29 5.49 8.05
C ASP A 29 13.97 6.87 8.05
N HIS A 30 13.77 7.69 7.00
CA HIS A 30 14.45 8.98 6.84
C HIS A 30 13.55 10.20 7.10
N LEU A 31 12.23 10.06 7.03
CA LEU A 31 11.31 11.21 7.13
C LEU A 31 10.40 11.15 8.34
N PHE A 32 9.98 9.95 8.76
CA PHE A 32 8.91 9.78 9.74
C PHE A 32 9.32 9.00 10.98
N LYS A 33 10.43 8.26 10.92
CA LYS A 33 10.91 7.47 12.05
C LYS A 33 11.42 8.40 13.16
N PRO A 34 10.91 8.26 14.39
CA PRO A 34 11.37 9.07 15.50
C PRO A 34 12.78 8.68 15.91
N ASP A 35 13.58 9.68 16.26
CA ASP A 35 14.89 9.47 16.86
C ASP A 35 14.77 8.73 18.20
N LYS A 36 15.70 7.80 18.44
CA LYS A 36 15.75 7.01 19.67
C LYS A 36 15.97 7.92 20.87
N GLY A 37 14.89 8.32 21.54
CA GLY A 37 14.92 9.10 22.77
C GLY A 37 13.99 10.32 22.81
N LEU A 38 13.38 10.71 21.68
CA LEU A 38 12.59 11.94 21.61
C LEU A 38 11.08 11.76 21.80
N MET A 39 10.53 10.54 21.71
CA MET A 39 9.09 10.33 21.86
C MET A 39 8.73 9.08 22.66
N ASN A 40 7.89 9.26 23.68
CA ASN A 40 7.25 8.19 24.44
C ASN A 40 6.35 7.35 23.53
N ASN A 41 6.81 6.16 23.13
CA ASN A 41 6.04 5.10 22.45
C ASN A 41 5.39 5.45 21.10
N GLN A 42 5.70 6.59 20.49
CA GLN A 42 5.23 6.90 19.15
C GLN A 42 6.12 6.22 18.11
N LYS A 43 5.50 5.57 17.12
CA LYS A 43 6.19 4.92 15.99
C LYS A 43 6.44 5.88 14.83
N SER A 44 5.94 7.11 14.90
CA SER A 44 6.00 8.11 13.83
C SER A 44 6.17 9.52 14.41
N LEU A 45 6.88 10.38 13.68
CA LEU A 45 7.03 11.82 13.95
C LEU A 45 5.81 12.64 13.52
N ILE A 46 4.82 12.02 12.88
CA ILE A 46 3.62 12.70 12.40
C ILE A 46 2.71 13.04 13.59
N ASP A 47 2.27 14.28 13.69
CA ASP A 47 1.20 14.67 14.59
C ASP A 47 -0.15 14.26 13.99
N TYR A 48 -0.82 13.30 14.63
CA TYR A 48 -2.08 12.75 14.13
C TYR A 48 -3.24 13.74 14.33
N ASP A 49 -3.10 14.73 15.21
CA ASP A 49 -4.10 15.77 15.45
C ASP A 49 -4.02 16.91 14.43
N SER A 50 -2.89 17.06 13.74
CA SER A 50 -2.74 17.96 12.61
C SER A 50 -3.31 17.37 11.31
N ILE A 51 -4.53 17.75 10.96
CA ILE A 51 -5.18 17.36 9.68
C ILE A 51 -4.38 17.83 8.47
N GLU A 52 -3.77 19.01 8.54
CA GLU A 52 -2.93 19.54 7.47
C GLU A 52 -1.70 18.66 7.22
N GLN A 53 -1.01 18.26 8.30
CA GLN A 53 0.13 17.36 8.20
C GLN A 53 -0.28 15.99 7.67
N LEU A 54 -1.38 15.42 8.17
CA LEU A 54 -1.91 14.15 7.68
C LEU A 54 -2.27 14.22 6.19
N SER A 55 -2.91 15.31 5.75
CA SER A 55 -3.24 15.54 4.34
C SER A 55 -1.98 15.61 3.47
N ALA A 56 -0.94 16.30 3.93
CA ALA A 56 0.34 16.37 3.21
C ALA A 56 0.99 14.99 3.06
N VAL A 57 0.99 14.18 4.12
CA VAL A 57 1.52 12.81 4.10
C VAL A 57 0.73 11.91 3.17
N VAL A 58 -0.61 11.96 3.22
CA VAL A 58 -1.48 11.17 2.33
C VAL A 58 -1.27 11.58 0.86
N ASN A 59 -1.18 12.87 0.57
CA ASN A 59 -0.90 13.34 -0.77
C ASN A 59 0.49 12.92 -1.28
N ALA A 60 1.51 12.92 -0.41
CA ALA A 60 2.83 12.41 -0.75
C ALA A 60 2.79 10.91 -1.07
N PHE A 61 2.07 10.13 -0.27
CA PHE A 61 1.85 8.70 -0.53
C PHE A 61 1.14 8.46 -1.87
N LEU A 62 0.04 9.16 -2.15
CA LEU A 62 -0.69 9.03 -3.42
C LEU A 62 0.18 9.41 -4.64
N ARG A 63 1.05 10.41 -4.50
CA ARG A 63 2.01 10.77 -5.55
C ARG A 63 3.02 9.65 -5.81
N ILE A 64 3.46 8.94 -4.78
CA ILE A 64 4.33 7.75 -4.93
C ILE A 64 3.57 6.64 -5.67
N CYS A 65 2.32 6.36 -5.29
CA CYS A 65 1.48 5.39 -5.96
C CYS A 65 1.29 5.71 -7.46
N LEU A 66 1.11 7.00 -7.78
CA LEU A 66 0.99 7.49 -9.15
C LEU A 66 2.32 7.39 -9.91
N LEU A 67 3.43 7.76 -9.27
CA LEU A 67 4.75 7.73 -9.88
C LEU A 67 5.16 6.33 -10.34
N PHE A 68 4.82 5.31 -9.56
CA PHE A 68 5.15 3.91 -9.85
C PHE A 68 3.98 3.11 -10.45
N ASN A 69 2.84 3.76 -10.69
CA ASN A 69 1.62 3.13 -11.20
C ASN A 69 1.21 1.86 -10.41
N LYS A 70 1.30 1.91 -9.07
CA LYS A 70 0.99 0.77 -8.19
C LYS A 70 -0.23 1.05 -7.31
N SER A 71 -1.06 0.02 -7.19
CA SER A 71 -2.15 -0.01 -6.21
C SER A 71 -1.57 -0.41 -4.86
N LEU A 72 -1.36 0.58 -3.99
CA LEU A 72 -0.81 0.41 -2.64
C LEU A 72 -1.90 0.66 -1.61
N GLY A 73 -2.23 -0.36 -0.84
CA GLY A 73 -3.31 -0.33 0.14
C GLY A 73 -2.94 0.40 1.43
N LEU A 74 -3.85 0.31 2.41
CA LEU A 74 -3.69 0.91 3.73
C LEU A 74 -2.42 0.42 4.45
N MET A 75 -2.07 -0.85 4.30
CA MET A 75 -0.86 -1.43 4.90
C MET A 75 0.41 -0.76 4.39
N SER A 76 0.50 -0.51 3.08
CA SER A 76 1.61 0.23 2.48
C SER A 76 1.66 1.68 2.97
N PHE A 77 0.50 2.31 3.19
CA PHE A 77 0.43 3.63 3.82
C PHE A 77 0.96 3.60 5.27
N CYS A 78 0.63 2.57 6.06
CA CYS A 78 1.20 2.40 7.40
C CYS A 78 2.72 2.18 7.35
N MET A 79 3.23 1.40 6.41
CA MET A 79 4.68 1.22 6.20
C MET A 79 5.38 2.52 5.84
N PHE A 80 4.73 3.36 5.01
CA PHE A 80 5.26 4.66 4.60
C PHE A 80 5.26 5.68 5.74
N SER A 81 4.15 5.78 6.47
CA SER A 81 3.94 6.85 7.47
C SER A 81 4.40 6.47 8.88
N GLY A 82 4.56 5.18 9.17
CA GLY A 82 4.80 4.67 10.52
C GLY A 82 3.58 4.70 11.44
N ILE A 83 2.41 5.13 10.92
CA ILE A 83 1.17 5.15 11.68
C ILE A 83 0.69 3.70 11.86
N ASP A 84 0.38 3.34 13.10
CA ASP A 84 -0.08 1.99 13.44
C ASP A 84 -1.41 1.68 12.70
N ASP A 85 -1.52 0.47 12.17
CA ASP A 85 -2.70 0.01 11.43
C ASP A 85 -3.98 0.11 12.26
N ASN A 86 -3.94 -0.22 13.56
CA ASN A 86 -5.07 -0.05 14.46
C ASN A 86 -5.48 1.41 14.60
N THR A 87 -4.52 2.33 14.55
CA THR A 87 -4.81 3.77 14.60
C THR A 87 -5.54 4.22 13.35
N VAL A 88 -5.10 3.77 12.19
CA VAL A 88 -5.75 4.08 10.91
C VAL A 88 -7.15 3.44 10.84
N ILE A 89 -7.31 2.19 11.28
CA ILE A 89 -8.61 1.50 11.34
C ILE A 89 -9.57 2.26 12.27
N ARG A 90 -9.10 2.78 13.40
CA ARG A 90 -9.94 3.58 14.31
C ARG A 90 -10.48 4.85 13.66
N TRP A 91 -9.82 5.42 12.65
CA TRP A 91 -10.36 6.58 11.93
C TRP A 91 -11.62 6.24 11.13
N SER A 92 -11.83 4.95 10.80
CA SER A 92 -13.08 4.47 10.19
C SER A 92 -14.19 4.17 11.19
N GLY A 93 -13.96 4.37 12.50
CA GLY A 93 -14.96 4.13 13.56
C GLY A 93 -15.21 2.64 13.85
N PRO A 94 -15.64 2.28 15.06
CA PRO A 94 -15.92 0.88 15.43
C PRO A 94 -17.11 0.26 14.65
N ASP A 95 -18.00 1.09 14.11
CA ASP A 95 -19.19 0.68 13.33
C ASP A 95 -19.35 1.48 12.02
N GLY A 96 -18.26 2.05 11.48
CA GLY A 96 -18.38 3.06 10.41
C GLY A 96 -18.87 4.43 10.90
N LYS A 97 -19.06 4.60 12.22
CA LYS A 97 -19.48 5.87 12.83
C LYS A 97 -18.27 6.74 13.19
N GLU A 98 -18.30 7.92 12.59
CA GLU A 98 -17.24 8.90 12.42
C GLU A 98 -16.66 9.42 13.74
N LEU A 99 -15.40 9.10 14.05
CA LEU A 99 -14.66 9.74 15.15
C LEU A 99 -14.07 11.10 14.72
N ASN A 100 -13.70 11.24 13.44
CA ASN A 100 -13.27 12.51 12.84
C ASN A 100 -13.49 12.46 11.31
N PRO A 101 -14.41 13.24 10.74
CA PRO A 101 -14.77 13.17 9.32
C PRO A 101 -13.59 13.52 8.40
N ALA A 102 -12.68 14.40 8.83
CA ALA A 102 -11.52 14.78 8.01
C ALA A 102 -10.53 13.62 7.85
N ARG A 103 -10.26 12.87 8.92
CA ARG A 103 -9.37 11.69 8.86
C ARG A 103 -9.98 10.58 8.01
N TRP A 104 -11.29 10.42 8.07
CA TRP A 104 -12.01 9.47 7.22
C TRP A 104 -11.91 9.80 5.73
N GLU A 105 -12.14 11.06 5.35
CA GLU A 105 -12.01 11.50 3.96
C GLU A 105 -10.60 11.27 3.40
N LEU A 106 -9.57 11.43 4.23
CA LEU A 106 -8.19 11.07 3.85
C LEU A 106 -8.05 9.57 3.54
N LEU A 107 -8.63 8.68 4.35
CA LEU A 107 -8.60 7.24 4.07
C LEU A 107 -9.42 6.86 2.85
N LYS A 108 -10.55 7.53 2.66
CA LYS A 108 -11.39 7.37 1.49
C LYS A 108 -10.62 7.72 0.22
N SER A 109 -9.83 8.79 0.23
CA SER A 109 -8.98 9.17 -0.91
C SER A 109 -7.98 8.07 -1.32
N ILE A 110 -7.39 7.37 -0.35
CA ILE A 110 -6.50 6.21 -0.61
C ILE A 110 -7.27 5.05 -1.24
N LYS A 111 -8.48 4.75 -0.72
CA LYS A 111 -9.34 3.69 -1.26
C LYS A 111 -9.82 4.02 -2.67
N GLU A 112 -10.26 5.25 -2.90
CA GLU A 112 -10.74 5.74 -4.19
C GLU A 112 -9.64 5.75 -5.24
N TYR A 113 -8.43 6.19 -4.89
CA TYR A 113 -7.28 6.13 -5.79
C TYR A 113 -6.97 4.69 -6.21
N ASN A 114 -6.91 3.76 -5.25
CA ASN A 114 -6.67 2.35 -5.55
C ASN A 114 -7.77 1.76 -6.43
N LYS A 115 -9.03 2.09 -6.14
CA LYS A 115 -10.17 1.67 -6.96
C LYS A 115 -10.05 2.22 -8.40
N ALA A 116 -9.74 3.49 -8.56
CA ALA A 116 -9.57 4.13 -9.87
C ALA A 116 -8.44 3.48 -10.68
N LEU A 117 -7.31 3.18 -10.03
CA LEU A 117 -6.17 2.54 -10.67
C LEU A 117 -6.45 1.08 -11.05
N LEU A 118 -7.17 0.34 -10.20
CA LEU A 118 -7.61 -1.01 -10.55
C LEU A 118 -8.60 -0.99 -11.71
N ILE A 119 -9.53 -0.03 -11.74
CA ILE A 119 -10.46 0.17 -12.87
C ILE A 119 -9.72 0.55 -14.16
N SER A 120 -8.65 1.37 -14.10
CA SER A 120 -7.87 1.66 -15.30
C SER A 120 -7.17 0.41 -15.82
N ASN A 121 -6.55 -0.38 -14.94
CA ASN A 121 -5.88 -1.63 -15.33
C ASN A 121 -6.87 -2.72 -15.78
N LEU A 122 -8.12 -2.68 -15.30
CA LEU A 122 -9.20 -3.55 -15.75
C LEU A 122 -9.52 -3.36 -17.23
N LYS A 123 -9.44 -2.14 -17.76
CA LYS A 123 -9.69 -1.87 -19.19
C LYS A 123 -8.70 -2.58 -20.10
N ASP A 124 -7.51 -2.92 -19.59
CA ASP A 124 -6.48 -3.63 -20.34
C ASP A 124 -6.73 -5.15 -20.39
N SER A 125 -7.66 -5.66 -19.58
CA SER A 125 -8.07 -7.06 -19.57
C SER A 125 -9.37 -7.27 -20.36
N PRO A 126 -9.50 -8.29 -21.21
CA PRO A 126 -10.72 -8.55 -21.97
C PRO A 126 -11.98 -8.66 -21.09
N VAL A 127 -11.86 -9.29 -19.92
CA VAL A 127 -12.95 -9.45 -18.95
C VAL A 127 -13.21 -8.14 -18.20
N GLY A 128 -12.17 -7.38 -17.88
CA GLY A 128 -12.31 -6.10 -17.20
C GLY A 128 -12.89 -5.00 -18.10
N ALA A 129 -12.57 -5.00 -19.40
CA ALA A 129 -13.18 -4.13 -20.38
C ALA A 129 -14.67 -4.40 -20.55
N LEU A 130 -15.09 -5.67 -20.58
CA LEU A 130 -16.50 -6.08 -20.60
C LEU A 130 -17.23 -5.69 -19.30
N ALA A 131 -16.60 -5.86 -18.14
CA ALA A 131 -17.14 -5.44 -16.86
C ALA A 131 -17.38 -3.92 -16.79
N VAL A 132 -16.41 -3.13 -17.28
CA VAL A 132 -16.55 -1.66 -17.37
C VAL A 132 -17.64 -1.26 -18.37
N ALA A 133 -17.71 -1.91 -19.54
CA ALA A 133 -18.72 -1.63 -20.56
C ALA A 133 -20.16 -1.94 -20.08
N ASN A 134 -20.33 -2.96 -19.23
CA ASN A 134 -21.61 -3.35 -18.65
C ASN A 134 -21.95 -2.61 -17.35
N ASN A 135 -21.14 -1.62 -16.95
CA ASN A 135 -21.25 -0.91 -15.67
C ASN A 135 -21.18 -1.85 -14.44
N ASP A 136 -20.66 -3.07 -14.60
CA ASP A 136 -20.50 -4.09 -13.57
C ASP A 136 -19.04 -4.12 -13.08
N THR A 137 -18.59 -2.96 -12.60
CA THR A 137 -17.21 -2.79 -12.12
C THR A 137 -16.90 -3.65 -10.90
N GLU A 138 -17.91 -4.06 -10.14
CA GLU A 138 -17.77 -4.91 -8.95
C GLU A 138 -17.40 -6.34 -9.34
N THR A 139 -18.09 -6.94 -10.32
CA THR A 139 -17.72 -8.27 -10.83
C THR A 139 -16.34 -8.26 -11.47
N GLY A 140 -15.98 -7.18 -12.19
CA GLY A 140 -14.65 -7.01 -12.76
C GLY A 140 -13.55 -6.95 -11.70
N LEU A 141 -13.76 -6.15 -10.64
CA LEU A 141 -12.82 -6.04 -9.52
C LEU A 141 -12.66 -7.37 -8.77
N ASN A 142 -13.75 -8.10 -8.51
CA ASN A 142 -13.71 -9.41 -7.87
C ASN A 142 -12.93 -10.44 -8.70
N TRP A 143 -13.12 -10.45 -10.02
CA TRP A 143 -12.40 -11.36 -10.90
C TRP A 143 -10.90 -11.06 -10.97
N SER A 144 -10.51 -9.77 -10.95
CA SER A 144 -9.11 -9.35 -10.90
C SER A 144 -8.44 -9.67 -9.56
N ALA A 145 -9.17 -9.49 -8.45
CA ALA A 145 -8.71 -9.87 -7.12
C ALA A 145 -8.45 -11.38 -7.01
N ASN A 146 -9.32 -12.21 -7.57
CA ASN A 146 -9.17 -13.67 -7.59
C ASN A 146 -7.97 -14.13 -8.43
N GLN A 147 -7.67 -13.47 -9.55
CA GLN A 147 -6.45 -13.76 -10.31
C GLN A 147 -5.18 -13.34 -9.58
N ALA A 148 -5.18 -12.16 -8.96
CA ALA A 148 -4.05 -11.70 -8.15
C ALA A 148 -3.74 -12.70 -7.02
N GLN A 149 -4.76 -13.26 -6.36
CA GLN A 149 -4.61 -14.30 -5.34
C GLN A 149 -4.04 -15.62 -5.89
N GLN A 150 -4.43 -16.02 -7.11
CA GLN A 150 -3.85 -17.22 -7.74
C GLN A 150 -2.38 -17.03 -8.09
N ILE A 151 -1.97 -15.83 -8.51
CA ILE A 151 -0.56 -15.50 -8.77
C ILE A 151 0.24 -15.50 -7.46
N THR A 152 -0.26 -14.90 -6.37
CA THR A 152 0.43 -14.98 -5.07
C THR A 152 0.55 -16.41 -4.56
N ASN A 153 -0.51 -17.22 -4.65
CA ASN A 153 -0.46 -18.63 -4.23
C ASN A 153 0.52 -19.48 -5.05
N ASN A 154 0.70 -19.18 -6.35
CA ASN A 154 1.74 -19.84 -7.16
C ASN A 154 3.15 -19.29 -6.91
N THR A 155 3.30 -18.11 -6.33
CA THR A 155 4.63 -17.52 -6.02
C THR A 155 5.14 -17.92 -4.63
N VAL A 156 4.29 -18.48 -3.75
CA VAL A 156 4.70 -18.95 -2.41
C VAL A 156 5.49 -20.28 -2.45
N TYR A 157 5.57 -20.97 -3.58
CA TYR A 157 6.35 -22.23 -3.70
C TYR A 157 7.82 -22.08 -4.14
N LEU A 158 8.41 -20.88 -4.05
CA LEU A 158 9.85 -20.68 -4.32
C LEU A 158 10.63 -20.08 -3.15
N ILE A 159 10.21 -20.36 -1.91
CA ILE A 159 11.13 -20.34 -0.78
C ILE A 159 11.66 -21.77 -0.64
N PRO A 160 12.94 -22.07 -0.94
CA PRO A 160 13.51 -23.36 -0.62
C PRO A 160 13.35 -23.60 0.88
N SER A 161 12.65 -24.67 1.24
CA SER A 161 12.32 -25.09 2.60
C SER A 161 13.54 -25.56 3.43
N GLU A 162 14.76 -25.17 3.07
CA GLU A 162 16.00 -25.69 3.67
C GLU A 162 16.56 -24.86 4.84
N ARG A 163 15.86 -23.81 5.30
CA ARG A 163 16.34 -22.97 6.43
C ARG A 163 15.62 -23.15 7.76
N VAL A 164 14.92 -24.26 7.98
CA VAL A 164 14.28 -24.56 9.29
C VAL A 164 15.00 -25.66 10.09
N ASN A 165 15.91 -26.43 9.48
CA ASN A 165 16.58 -27.54 10.19
C ASN A 165 17.99 -27.24 10.75
N ARG A 166 18.48 -25.98 10.72
CA ARG A 166 19.82 -25.63 11.28
C ARG A 166 19.82 -24.95 12.64
N LEU A 167 18.66 -24.81 13.30
CA LEU A 167 18.59 -24.21 14.65
C LEU A 167 18.37 -25.24 15.79
N ASN A 168 18.22 -26.52 15.46
CA ASN A 168 18.00 -27.60 16.44
C ASN A 168 19.15 -28.62 16.56
N LEU A 169 20.29 -28.40 15.90
CA LEU A 169 21.45 -29.29 15.98
C LEU A 169 22.62 -28.72 16.81
N GLU A 170 22.63 -27.43 17.15
CA GLU A 170 23.68 -26.82 18.00
C GLU A 170 23.34 -26.80 19.50
N LYS A 171 22.30 -27.54 19.93
CA LYS A 171 21.95 -27.71 21.36
C LYS A 171 22.09 -29.15 21.87
N LEU A 172 22.76 -30.03 21.11
CA LEU A 172 23.05 -31.41 21.53
C LEU A 172 24.53 -31.77 21.57
N GLU A 173 25.44 -30.80 21.36
CA GLU A 173 26.87 -30.97 21.60
C GLU A 173 27.36 -29.87 22.56
N ASN A 174 27.10 -30.07 23.85
CA ASN A 174 27.91 -29.64 25.01
C ASN A 174 27.32 -30.23 26.29
#